data_AF-I4N9W3-F1
#
_entry.id   AF-I4N9W3-F1
#
_cell.length_a   1.000
_cell.length_b   1.000
_cell.length_c   1.000
_cell.angle_alpha   90.00
_cell.angle_beta   90.00
_cell.angle_gamma   90.00
#
_symmetry.space_group_name_H-M   'P 1'
#
loop_
_entity.id
_entity.type
_entity.pdbx_description
1 polymer ?
#
loop_
_entity_poly.entity_id
_entity_poly.type
_entity_poly.pdbx_seq_one_letter_code
_entity_poly.pdbx_strand_id
1 'polypeptide(L)'
;MFTFSKDSVASAASTVLFVLLWSSGAIFSKWGLAHASAFAFLLCRFAIALVALLVLIPLLKLRLPTTGKGLGYAIATGLVLLGAYQIFYILALSLKVTPGVMATVMGVQPILTAVLVERRHSLTRLFGLCLGLAGLVLVVFLNRLPAPTKNQYLRFRVSLGSSSNSAR
;
A
#
# COMPACT_ATOMS: atom_id res chain seq x y z
N MET A 1 -1.15 -33.16 3.55
CA MET A 1 -0.52 -33.38 2.24
C MET A 1 -0.85 -32.15 1.38
N PHE A 2 0.07 -31.17 1.28
CA PHE A 2 -0.18 -29.93 0.55
C PHE A 2 -0.05 -30.19 -0.95
N THR A 3 -1.17 -30.37 -1.64
CA THR A 3 -1.20 -30.50 -3.11
C THR A 3 -1.04 -29.11 -3.73
N PHE A 4 0.18 -28.77 -4.12
CA PHE A 4 0.45 -27.58 -4.92
C PHE A 4 -0.09 -27.79 -6.35
N SER A 5 -1.38 -27.47 -6.54
CA SER A 5 -1.95 -27.35 -7.88
C SER A 5 -1.40 -26.10 -8.58
N LYS A 6 -1.24 -26.14 -9.91
CA LYS A 6 -0.73 -25.01 -10.72
C LYS A 6 -1.52 -23.73 -10.48
N ASP A 7 -2.84 -23.86 -10.26
CA ASP A 7 -3.74 -22.73 -9.98
C ASP A 7 -3.47 -22.11 -8.59
N SER A 8 -3.14 -22.95 -7.60
CA SER A 8 -2.78 -22.49 -6.25
C SER A 8 -1.46 -21.74 -6.25
N VAL A 9 -0.48 -22.22 -7.01
CA VAL A 9 0.82 -21.54 -7.17
C VAL A 9 0.64 -20.23 -7.94
N ALA A 10 -0.18 -20.20 -8.99
CA ALA A 10 -0.47 -18.98 -9.75
C ALA A 10 -1.18 -17.91 -8.90
N SER A 11 -2.15 -18.32 -8.08
CA SER A 11 -2.86 -17.43 -7.14
C SER A 11 -1.93 -16.88 -6.03
N ALA A 12 -1.07 -17.73 -5.47
CA ALA A 12 -0.07 -17.30 -4.51
C ALA A 12 0.94 -16.33 -5.14
N ALA A 13 1.43 -16.65 -6.34
CA ALA A 13 2.37 -15.81 -7.07
C ALA A 13 1.78 -14.43 -7.38
N SER A 14 0.53 -14.35 -7.85
CA SER A 14 -0.13 -13.06 -8.12
C SER A 14 -0.31 -12.23 -6.84
N THR A 15 -0.66 -12.88 -5.73
CA THR A 15 -0.80 -12.23 -4.42
C THR A 15 0.53 -11.68 -3.92
N VAL A 16 1.60 -12.48 -3.96
CA VAL A 16 2.94 -12.04 -3.54
C VAL A 16 3.45 -10.91 -4.43
N LEU A 17 3.31 -11.05 -5.76
CA LEU A 17 3.72 -10.02 -6.71
C LEU A 17 2.98 -8.70 -6.44
N PHE A 18 1.67 -8.77 -6.20
CA PHE A 18 0.87 -7.61 -5.83
C PHE A 18 1.40 -6.95 -4.54
N VAL A 19 1.65 -7.72 -3.48
CA VAL A 19 2.15 -7.19 -2.20
C VAL A 19 3.52 -6.52 -2.37
N LEU A 20 4.44 -7.14 -3.10
CA LEU A 20 5.78 -6.58 -3.34
C LEU A 20 5.73 -5.29 -4.16
N LEU A 21 5.00 -5.30 -5.29
CA LEU A 21 4.84 -4.13 -6.14
C LEU A 21 4.18 -2.99 -5.37
N TRP A 22 3.14 -3.29 -4.60
CA TRP A 22 2.43 -2.30 -3.80
C TRP A 22 3.28 -1.70 -2.69
N SER A 23 4.01 -2.54 -1.95
CA SER A 23 4.87 -2.11 -0.84
C SER A 23 6.00 -1.20 -1.30
N SER A 24 6.55 -1.44 -2.50
CA SER A 24 7.55 -0.55 -3.10
C SER A 24 7.00 0.84 -3.43
N GLY A 25 5.69 0.96 -3.69
CA GLY A 25 5.05 2.20 -4.12
C GLY A 25 5.18 3.35 -3.14
N ALA A 26 5.14 3.09 -1.82
CA ALA A 26 5.31 4.12 -0.80
C ALA A 26 6.74 4.69 -0.79
N ILE A 27 7.75 3.83 -0.98
CA ILE A 27 9.16 4.20 -1.06
C ILE A 27 9.41 5.03 -2.32
N PHE A 28 8.95 4.54 -3.48
CA PHE A 28 9.06 5.24 -4.74
C PHE A 28 8.32 6.58 -4.74
N SER A 29 7.16 6.69 -4.10
CA SER A 29 6.41 7.96 -4.03
C SER A 29 7.14 9.00 -3.18
N LYS A 30 7.72 8.59 -2.05
CA LYS A 30 8.55 9.48 -1.22
C LYS A 30 9.79 9.93 -1.98
N TRP A 31 10.46 9.02 -2.67
CA TRP A 31 11.69 9.32 -3.41
C TRP A 31 11.42 10.14 -4.67
N GLY A 32 10.36 9.82 -5.42
CA GLY A 32 9.94 10.55 -6.61
C GLY A 32 9.53 11.99 -6.31
N LEU A 33 8.75 12.21 -5.24
CA LEU A 33 8.38 13.57 -4.80
C LEU A 33 9.56 14.38 -4.24
N ALA A 34 10.67 13.73 -3.88
CA ALA A 34 11.89 14.44 -3.49
C ALA A 34 12.67 15.01 -4.71
N HIS A 35 12.45 14.48 -5.91
CA HIS A 35 13.21 14.84 -7.12
C HIS A 35 12.35 15.41 -8.25
N ALA A 36 11.03 15.26 -8.20
CA ALA A 36 10.10 15.71 -9.23
C ALA A 36 8.84 16.32 -8.61
N SER A 37 8.17 17.18 -9.38
CA SER A 37 6.85 17.67 -9.00
C SER A 37 5.83 16.52 -8.96
N ALA A 38 4.83 16.66 -8.10
CA ALA A 38 3.69 15.76 -7.96
C ALA A 38 3.12 15.28 -9.30
N PHE A 39 2.87 16.23 -10.21
CA PHE A 39 2.26 15.95 -11.50
C PHE A 39 3.20 15.23 -12.45
N ALA A 40 4.49 15.62 -12.49
CA ALA A 40 5.49 14.95 -13.32
C ALA A 40 5.72 13.49 -12.87
N PHE A 41 5.76 13.25 -11.56
CA PHE A 41 5.83 11.90 -11.01
C PHE A 41 4.59 11.06 -11.39
N LEU A 42 3.40 11.65 -11.32
CA LEU A 42 2.15 10.96 -11.69
C LEU A 42 2.11 10.59 -13.17
N LEU A 43 2.51 11.51 -14.05
CA LEU A 43 2.57 11.30 -15.48
C LEU A 43 3.54 10.16 -15.84
N CYS A 44 4.74 10.17 -15.26
CA CYS A 44 5.72 9.12 -15.46
C CYS A 44 5.19 7.76 -14.99
N ARG A 45 4.56 7.71 -13.81
CA ARG A 45 3.95 6.49 -13.27
C ARG A 45 2.89 5.91 -14.21
N PHE A 46 2.01 6.76 -14.75
CA PHE A 46 0.97 6.30 -15.69
C PHE A 46 1.52 5.94 -17.06
N ALA A 47 2.55 6.62 -17.55
CA ALA A 47 3.23 6.25 -18.78
C ALA A 47 3.85 4.85 -18.67
N ILE A 48 4.56 4.58 -17.56
CA ILE A 48 5.14 3.24 -17.30
C ILE A 48 4.03 2.19 -17.19
N ALA A 49 2.95 2.47 -16.45
CA ALA A 49 1.83 1.54 -16.31
C ALA A 49 1.13 1.25 -17.65
N LEU A 50 0.98 2.27 -18.51
CA LEU A 50 0.42 2.12 -19.85
C LEU A 50 1.31 1.24 -20.73
N VAL A 51 2.63 1.50 -20.76
CA VAL A 51 3.58 0.68 -21.52
C VAL A 51 3.56 -0.77 -21.02
N ALA A 52 3.59 -0.98 -19.70
CA ALA A 52 3.50 -2.32 -19.12
C ALA A 52 2.21 -3.03 -19.53
N LEU A 53 1.06 -2.34 -19.49
CA LEU A 53 -0.22 -2.91 -19.90
C LEU A 53 -0.24 -3.25 -21.40
N LEU A 54 0.29 -2.38 -22.26
CA LEU A 54 0.39 -2.62 -23.70
C LEU A 54 1.24 -3.86 -24.03
N VAL A 55 2.30 -4.12 -23.25
CA VAL A 55 3.10 -5.35 -23.36
C VAL A 55 2.35 -6.56 -22.81
N LEU A 56 1.61 -6.39 -21.71
CA LEU A 56 0.92 -7.49 -21.03
C LEU A 56 -0.31 -8.00 -21.79
N ILE A 57 -1.04 -7.12 -22.48
CA ILE A 57 -2.24 -7.46 -23.27
C ILE A 57 -1.98 -8.61 -24.25
N PRO A 58 -0.97 -8.56 -25.16
CA PRO A 58 -0.70 -9.66 -26.08
C PRO A 58 -0.13 -10.89 -25.38
N LEU A 59 0.71 -10.73 -24.35
CA LEU A 59 1.31 -11.85 -23.61
C LEU A 59 0.27 -12.70 -22.89
N LEU A 60 -0.74 -12.05 -22.30
CA LEU A 60 -1.81 -12.70 -21.55
C LEU A 60 -3.07 -12.94 -22.37
N LYS A 61 -3.06 -12.58 -23.67
CA LYS A 61 -4.22 -12.70 -24.57
C LYS A 61 -5.49 -12.06 -23.99
N LEU A 62 -5.34 -10.90 -23.35
CA LEU A 62 -6.46 -10.21 -22.70
C LEU A 62 -7.48 -9.73 -23.73
N ARG A 63 -8.76 -10.01 -23.48
CA ARG A 63 -9.85 -9.53 -24.32
C ARG A 63 -10.23 -8.11 -23.89
N LEU A 64 -10.10 -7.17 -24.83
CA LEU A 64 -10.58 -5.81 -24.64
C LEU A 64 -12.12 -5.78 -24.62
N PRO A 65 -12.74 -4.85 -23.86
CA PRO A 65 -14.17 -4.70 -23.87
C PRO A 65 -14.64 -4.28 -25.27
N THR A 66 -15.40 -5.14 -25.94
CA THR A 66 -15.89 -4.92 -27.31
C THR A 66 -17.27 -4.27 -27.36
N THR A 67 -17.95 -4.13 -26.22
CA THR A 67 -19.28 -3.52 -26.13
C THR A 67 -19.19 -2.05 -25.74
N GLY A 68 -20.01 -1.19 -26.36
CA GLY A 68 -20.02 0.25 -26.04
C GLY A 68 -20.34 0.54 -24.57
N LYS A 69 -21.22 -0.25 -23.95
CA LYS A 69 -21.50 -0.17 -22.49
C LYS A 69 -20.29 -0.59 -21.65
N GLY A 70 -19.62 -1.68 -22.01
CA GLY A 70 -18.41 -2.14 -21.32
C GLY A 70 -17.27 -1.14 -21.39
N LEU A 71 -17.10 -0.50 -22.55
CA LEU A 71 -16.13 0.57 -22.73
C LEU A 71 -16.48 1.81 -21.88
N GLY A 72 -17.76 2.19 -21.84
CA GLY A 72 -18.23 3.30 -20.99
C GLY A 72 -17.91 3.08 -19.50
N TYR A 73 -18.18 1.88 -18.98
CA TYR A 73 -17.80 1.54 -17.60
C TYR A 73 -16.28 1.55 -17.40
N ALA A 74 -15.51 0.98 -18.32
CA ALA A 74 -14.05 0.98 -18.21
C ALA A 74 -13.47 2.40 -18.17
N ILE A 75 -13.98 3.31 -19.02
CA ILE A 75 -13.58 4.73 -19.03
C ILE A 75 -13.98 5.39 -17.71
N ALA A 76 -15.23 5.23 -17.27
CA ALA A 76 -15.71 5.86 -16.04
C ALA A 76 -14.91 5.38 -14.81
N THR A 77 -14.71 4.08 -14.67
CA THR A 77 -13.90 3.50 -13.59
C THR A 77 -12.45 3.97 -13.69
N GLY A 78 -11.88 4.05 -14.90
CA GLY A 78 -10.54 4.56 -15.11
C GLY A 78 -10.40 6.03 -14.70
N LEU A 79 -11.34 6.89 -15.09
CA LEU A 79 -11.34 8.31 -14.70
C LEU A 79 -11.38 8.49 -13.19
N VAL A 80 -12.18 7.70 -12.49
CA VAL A 80 -12.28 7.77 -11.03
C VAL A 80 -11.02 7.23 -10.35
N LEU A 81 -10.59 6.02 -10.71
CA LEU A 81 -9.52 5.31 -9.99
C LEU A 81 -8.11 5.73 -10.41
N LEU A 82 -7.88 5.98 -11.69
CA LEU A 82 -6.59 6.43 -12.22
C LEU A 82 -6.50 7.95 -12.25
N GLY A 83 -7.59 8.66 -12.55
CA GLY A 83 -7.58 10.12 -12.58
C GLY A 83 -7.78 10.73 -11.18
N ALA A 84 -9.05 10.87 -10.79
CA ALA A 84 -9.44 11.63 -9.61
C ALA A 84 -8.76 11.13 -8.33
N TYR A 85 -8.83 9.83 -8.06
CA TYR A 85 -8.25 9.23 -6.87
C TYR A 85 -6.74 9.49 -6.75
N GLN A 86 -5.98 9.35 -7.84
CA GLN A 86 -4.53 9.55 -7.78
C GLN A 86 -4.09 11.00 -7.72
N ILE A 87 -4.87 11.91 -8.33
CA ILE A 87 -4.63 13.34 -8.16
C ILE A 87 -4.81 13.73 -6.70
N PHE A 88 -5.91 13.31 -6.05
CA PHE A 88 -6.14 13.59 -4.64
C PHE A 88 -5.09 12.94 -3.73
N TYR A 89 -4.67 11.71 -4.03
CA TYR A 89 -3.62 11.01 -3.29
C TYR A 89 -2.30 11.79 -3.30
N ILE A 90 -1.83 12.21 -4.47
CA ILE A 90 -0.56 12.95 -4.58
C ILE A 90 -0.69 14.37 -4.03
N LEU A 91 -1.86 15.01 -4.15
CA LEU A 91 -2.13 16.30 -3.52
C LEU A 91 -2.03 16.18 -2.00
N ALA A 92 -2.59 15.13 -1.41
CA ALA A 92 -2.49 14.89 0.03
C ALA A 92 -1.03 14.68 0.48
N LEU A 93 -0.22 13.97 -0.31
CA LEU A 93 1.22 13.87 -0.05
C LEU A 93 1.92 15.24 -0.15
N SER A 94 1.52 16.07 -1.11
CA SER A 94 2.05 17.43 -1.29
C SER A 94 1.67 18.35 -0.11
N LEU A 95 0.50 18.13 0.49
CA LEU A 95 0.04 18.77 1.73
C LEU A 95 0.71 18.21 3.00
N LYS A 96 1.84 17.50 2.86
CA LYS A 96 2.64 16.90 3.94
C LYS A 96 1.94 15.79 4.74
N VAL A 97 0.87 15.20 4.21
CA VAL A 97 0.33 13.98 4.82
C VAL A 97 1.32 12.84 4.59
N THR A 98 1.66 12.11 5.65
CA THR A 98 2.67 11.06 5.54
C THR A 98 2.12 9.86 4.76
N PRO A 99 2.96 9.17 3.96
CA PRO A 99 2.56 7.94 3.27
C PRO A 99 1.97 6.88 4.20
N GLY A 100 2.42 6.84 5.46
CA GLY A 100 1.87 5.95 6.49
C GLY A 100 0.41 6.22 6.81
N VAL A 101 0.03 7.50 7.00
CA VAL A 101 -1.39 7.85 7.26
C VAL A 101 -2.25 7.54 6.04
N MET A 102 -1.76 7.83 4.84
CA MET A 102 -2.44 7.45 3.59
C MET A 102 -2.64 5.93 3.51
N ALA A 103 -1.62 5.15 3.83
CA ALA A 103 -1.70 3.69 3.84
C ALA A 103 -2.75 3.18 4.84
N THR A 104 -2.85 3.77 6.03
CA THR A 104 -3.88 3.42 7.02
C THR A 104 -5.29 3.67 6.49
N VAL A 105 -5.53 4.86 5.93
CA VAL A 105 -6.85 5.21 5.36
C VAL A 105 -7.23 4.25 4.23
N MET A 106 -6.28 3.96 3.35
CA MET A 106 -6.48 3.02 2.25
C MET A 106 -6.68 1.57 2.73
N GLY A 107 -6.03 1.19 3.83
CA GLY A 107 -6.21 -0.11 4.47
C GLY A 107 -7.63 -0.38 4.98
N VAL A 108 -8.49 0.63 5.06
CA VAL A 108 -9.92 0.48 5.39
C VAL A 108 -10.73 -0.03 4.18
N GLN A 109 -10.30 0.24 2.95
CA GLN A 109 -11.04 -0.12 1.73
C GLN A 109 -11.39 -1.62 1.63
N PRO A 110 -10.49 -2.57 1.97
CA PRO A 110 -10.82 -4.00 1.92
C PRO A 110 -11.90 -4.40 2.94
N ILE A 111 -11.92 -3.75 4.12
CA ILE A 111 -12.97 -3.98 5.13
C ILE A 111 -14.30 -3.47 4.59
N LEU A 112 -14.32 -2.24 4.07
CA LEU A 112 -15.53 -1.66 3.50
C LEU A 112 -16.05 -2.49 2.32
N THR A 113 -15.15 -2.95 1.44
CA THR A 113 -15.48 -3.82 0.30
C THR A 113 -16.07 -5.14 0.77
N ALA A 114 -15.47 -5.79 1.77
CA ALA A 114 -16.00 -7.04 2.34
C ALA A 114 -17.39 -6.83 2.96
N VAL A 115 -17.61 -5.74 3.68
CA VAL A 115 -18.93 -5.45 4.29
C VAL A 115 -19.99 -5.14 3.25
N LEU A 116 -19.67 -4.36 2.21
CA LEU A 116 -20.65 -3.91 1.22
C LEU A 116 -21.00 -4.98 0.16
N VAL A 117 -20.03 -5.80 -0.25
CA VAL A 117 -20.18 -6.73 -1.38
C VAL A 117 -20.43 -8.17 -0.94
N GLU A 118 -19.88 -8.57 0.21
CA GLU A 118 -19.87 -9.98 0.63
C GLU A 118 -21.16 -10.32 1.38
N ARG A 119 -22.08 -11.05 0.72
CA ARG A 119 -23.38 -11.43 1.33
C ARG A 119 -23.28 -12.44 2.48
N ARG A 120 -22.14 -13.10 2.66
CA ARG A 120 -21.87 -14.02 3.76
C ARG A 120 -20.63 -13.56 4.50
N HIS A 121 -20.81 -12.91 5.64
CA HIS A 121 -19.71 -12.42 6.44
C HIS A 121 -18.99 -13.58 7.13
N SER A 122 -17.81 -13.92 6.64
CA SER A 122 -16.88 -14.78 7.38
C SER A 122 -16.28 -13.95 8.53
N LEU A 123 -16.73 -14.22 9.76
CA LEU A 123 -16.23 -13.51 10.95
C LEU A 123 -14.71 -13.66 11.11
N THR A 124 -14.13 -14.78 10.69
CA THR A 124 -12.68 -15.01 10.70
C THR A 124 -11.95 -14.13 9.69
N ARG A 125 -12.52 -13.91 8.50
CA ARG A 125 -11.96 -12.98 7.50
C ARG A 125 -12.00 -11.55 8.00
N LEU A 126 -13.13 -11.12 8.57
CA LEU A 126 -13.28 -9.78 9.12
C LEU A 126 -12.31 -9.56 10.29
N PHE A 127 -12.15 -10.54 11.18
CA PHE A 127 -11.18 -10.48 12.26
C PHE A 127 -9.75 -10.33 11.73
N GLY A 128 -9.34 -11.12 10.73
CA GLY A 128 -8.02 -11.01 10.10
C GLY A 128 -7.78 -9.63 9.46
N LEU A 129 -8.79 -9.07 8.80
CA LEU A 129 -8.73 -7.72 8.24
C LEU A 129 -8.59 -6.64 9.34
N CYS A 130 -9.39 -6.72 10.40
CA CYS A 130 -9.29 -5.81 11.54
C CYS A 130 -7.94 -5.90 12.25
N LEU A 131 -7.41 -7.11 12.43
CA LEU A 131 -6.09 -7.33 13.03
C LEU A 131 -4.97 -6.76 12.16
N GLY A 132 -5.04 -6.96 10.84
CA GLY A 132 -4.10 -6.36 9.88
C GLY A 132 -4.15 -4.83 9.90
N LEU A 133 -5.35 -4.24 9.96
CA LEU A 133 -5.51 -2.79 10.06
C LEU A 133 -4.97 -2.25 11.39
N ALA A 134 -5.23 -2.94 12.51
CA ALA A 134 -4.70 -2.56 13.81
C ALA A 134 -3.15 -2.58 13.83
N GLY A 135 -2.54 -3.59 13.22
CA GLY A 135 -1.08 -3.64 13.01
C GLY A 135 -0.57 -2.45 12.20
N LEU A 136 -1.27 -2.07 11.13
CA LEU A 136 -0.89 -0.92 10.31
C LEU A 136 -0.99 0.40 11.08
N VAL A 137 -2.05 0.60 11.86
CA VAL A 137 -2.21 1.76 12.76
C VAL A 137 -1.05 1.83 13.75
N LEU A 138 -0.69 0.70 14.38
CA LEU A 138 0.41 0.62 15.34
C LEU A 138 1.75 1.02 14.70
N VAL A 139 2.06 0.52 13.51
CA VAL A 139 3.29 0.89 12.77
C VAL A 139 3.35 2.39 12.50
N VAL A 140 2.22 2.99 12.09
CA VAL A 140 2.14 4.43 11.80
C VAL A 140 2.28 5.26 13.07
N PHE A 141 1.68 4.82 14.16
CA PHE A 141 1.81 5.47 15.47
C PHE A 141 3.27 5.43 15.95
N LEU A 142 3.91 4.26 15.87
CA LEU A 142 5.32 4.08 16.25
C LEU A 142 6.26 4.96 15.42
N ASN A 143 6.00 5.08 14.12
CA ASN A 143 6.80 5.94 13.22
C ASN A 143 6.58 7.44 13.45
N ARG A 144 5.54 7.85 14.20
CA ARG A 144 5.31 9.25 14.58
C ARG A 144 5.90 9.63 15.93
N LEU A 145 6.32 8.66 16.74
CA LEU A 145 6.97 8.96 18.02
C LEU A 145 8.35 9.58 17.78
N PRO A 146 8.75 10.62 18.54
CA PRO A 146 10.07 11.19 18.44
C PRO A 146 11.11 10.10 18.75
N ALA A 147 12.08 9.93 17.85
CA ALA A 147 13.21 9.04 18.12
C ALA A 147 13.86 9.48 19.45
N PRO A 148 14.29 8.54 20.31
CA PRO A 148 14.99 8.90 21.54
C PRO A 148 16.17 9.79 21.16
N THR A 149 16.29 10.96 21.81
CA THR A 149 17.40 11.87 21.50
C THR A 149 18.72 11.20 21.87
N LYS A 150 19.83 11.54 21.19
CA LYS A 150 21.18 11.05 21.55
C LYS A 150 21.47 11.18 23.06
N ASN A 151 20.96 12.24 23.68
CA ASN A 151 21.06 12.48 25.13
C ASN A 151 20.30 11.46 25.98
N GLN A 152 19.17 10.95 25.49
CA GLN A 152 18.39 9.90 26.15
C GLN A 152 19.09 8.55 26.08
N TYR A 153 19.76 8.23 24.96
CA TYR A 153 20.62 7.05 24.86
C TYR A 153 21.85 7.14 25.77
N LEU A 154 22.48 8.31 25.86
CA LEU A 154 23.59 8.57 26.78
C LEU A 154 23.14 8.41 28.24
N ARG A 155 21.99 8.98 28.62
CA ARG A 155 21.42 8.81 29.97
C ARG A 155 21.05 7.36 30.27
N PHE A 156 20.50 6.61 29.32
CA PHE A 156 20.18 5.19 29.51
C PHE A 156 21.45 4.34 29.69
N ARG A 157 22.50 4.59 28.89
CA ARG A 157 23.81 3.93 29.05
C ARG A 157 24.50 4.29 30.36
N VAL A 158 24.42 5.55 30.80
CA VAL A 158 24.97 5.99 32.10
C VAL A 158 24.19 5.37 33.25
N SER A 159 22.86 5.26 33.17
CA SER A 159 22.04 4.59 34.20
C SER A 159 22.37 3.09 34.30
N LEU A 160 22.52 2.40 33.17
CA LEU A 160 22.95 0.99 33.13
C LEU A 160 24.39 0.79 33.62
N GLY A 161 25.30 1.68 33.26
CA GLY A 161 26.69 1.66 33.73
C GLY A 161 26.81 1.97 35.23
N SER A 162 25.98 2.88 35.76
CA SER A 162 25.92 3.22 37.18
C SER A 162 25.35 2.08 38.02
N SER A 163 24.36 1.33 37.51
CA SER A 163 23.80 0.17 38.21
C SER A 163 24.78 -1.00 38.27
N SER A 164 25.64 -1.18 37.24
CA SER A 164 26.70 -2.20 37.24
C SER A 164 27.83 -1.91 38.23
N ASN A 165 28.04 -0.65 38.61
CA ASN A 165 29.14 -0.26 39.49
C ASN A 165 28.73 -0.18 40.97
N SER A 166 27.42 -0.22 41.27
CA SER A 166 26.88 -0.23 42.64
C SER A 166 26.60 -1.65 43.17
N ALA A 167 26.86 -2.68 42.36
CA ALA A 167 26.69 -4.10 42.72
C ALA A 167 28.03 -4.84 42.94
N ARG A 168 29.13 -4.09 43.10
CA ARG A 168 30.44 -4.55 43.58
C ARG A 168 30.79 -3.79 44.84
#